data_AF-A0A523YJ62-F1
#
_entry.id   AF-A0A523YJ62-F1
#
_cell.length_a   1.000
_cell.length_b   1.000
_cell.length_c   1.000
_cell.angle_alpha   90.00
_cell.angle_beta   90.00
_cell.angle_gamma   90.00
#
_symmetry.space_group_name_H-M   'P 1'
#
loop_
_entity.id
_entity.type
_entity.pdbx_description
1 polymer ?
#
loop_
_entity_poly.entity_id
_entity_poly.type
_entity_poly.pdbx_seq_one_letter_code
_entity_poly.pdbx_strand_id
1 'polypeptide(L)'
;MTLLNKRTGTQEEFNKAKLEGSITRAGATEETAREIAPRIDPTTVNTTEEIRTRVVEELRKTDAVIAERYERTRNLAARKAVEAAIGMVGLHMETMKALGASPGDSIILEHRGNTHTLRAETASVEMREIHLHETDLEKLGATEGTRLATRRST
;
A
#
# COMPACT_ATOMS: atom_id res chain seq x y z
N MET A 1 19.26 12.61 -13.71
CA MET A 1 18.78 11.87 -12.53
C MET A 1 17.92 12.82 -11.72
N THR A 2 16.73 12.40 -11.31
CA THR A 2 15.81 13.26 -10.55
C THR A 2 15.64 12.68 -9.15
N LEU A 3 15.85 13.51 -8.13
CA LEU A 3 15.74 13.12 -6.74
C LEU A 3 14.37 13.49 -6.20
N LEU A 4 13.77 12.58 -5.44
CA LEU A 4 12.49 12.77 -4.77
C LEU A 4 12.70 12.93 -3.28
N ASN A 5 12.05 13.92 -2.70
CA ASN A 5 11.99 14.08 -1.26
C ASN A 5 11.00 13.07 -0.69
N LYS A 6 11.49 12.18 0.17
CA LYS A 6 10.65 11.29 0.96
C LYS A 6 10.06 12.05 2.14
N ARG A 7 8.98 11.51 2.69
CA ARG A 7 8.39 12.03 3.94
C ARG A 7 9.37 12.03 5.13
N THR A 8 10.38 11.17 5.09
CA THR A 8 11.45 11.07 6.09
C THR A 8 12.51 12.17 5.97
N GLY A 9 12.40 13.08 5.00
CA GLY A 9 13.42 14.10 4.69
C GLY A 9 14.60 13.57 3.89
N THR A 10 14.66 12.27 3.62
CA THR A 10 15.69 11.64 2.78
C THR A 10 15.39 11.85 1.30
N GLN A 11 16.42 11.96 0.48
CA GLN A 11 16.30 11.98 -0.97
C GLN A 11 16.52 10.59 -1.54
N GLU A 12 15.69 10.19 -2.51
CA GLU A 12 15.87 8.96 -3.26
C GLU A 12 15.72 9.24 -4.74
N GLU A 13 16.51 8.56 -5.58
CA GLU A 13 16.35 8.66 -7.02
C GLU A 13 14.98 8.14 -7.48
N PHE A 14 14.35 8.86 -8.40
CA PHE A 14 13.16 8.39 -9.10
C PHE A 14 13.50 7.11 -9.87
N ASN A 15 12.82 6.01 -9.50
CA ASN A 15 12.97 4.73 -10.14
C ASN A 15 11.64 4.32 -10.79
N LYS A 16 11.62 4.31 -12.12
CA LYS A 16 10.44 3.96 -12.90
C LYS A 16 9.93 2.55 -12.62
N ALA A 17 10.81 1.57 -12.47
CA ALA A 17 10.43 0.19 -12.16
C ALA A 17 9.72 0.07 -10.81
N LYS A 18 10.09 0.92 -9.82
CA LYS A 18 9.35 0.97 -8.53
C LYS A 18 7.93 1.50 -8.72
N LEU A 19 7.73 2.46 -9.62
CA LEU A 19 6.42 3.00 -9.93
C LEU A 19 5.55 1.96 -10.65
N GLU A 20 6.08 1.31 -11.68
CA GLU A 20 5.41 0.21 -12.40
C GLU A 20 4.97 -0.91 -11.45
N GLY A 21 5.88 -1.35 -10.57
CA GLY A 21 5.57 -2.35 -9.55
C GLY A 21 4.50 -1.88 -8.57
N SER A 22 4.47 -0.60 -8.21
CA SER A 22 3.41 -0.04 -7.37
C SER A 22 2.04 -0.06 -8.05
N ILE A 23 1.99 0.28 -9.34
CA ILE A 23 0.75 0.30 -10.13
C ILE A 23 0.21 -1.13 -10.29
N THR A 24 1.09 -2.08 -10.59
CA THR A 24 0.74 -3.50 -10.72
C THR A 24 0.17 -4.07 -9.41
N ARG A 25 0.78 -3.75 -8.26
CA ARG A 25 0.27 -4.18 -6.93
C ARG A 25 -1.12 -3.65 -6.59
N ALA A 26 -1.51 -2.51 -7.14
CA ALA A 26 -2.88 -2.01 -6.98
C ALA A 26 -3.92 -2.79 -7.82
N GLY A 27 -3.47 -3.72 -8.68
CA GLY A 27 -4.30 -4.57 -9.52
C GLY A 27 -4.28 -4.20 -11.00
N ALA A 28 -3.39 -3.31 -11.43
CA ALA A 28 -3.20 -3.05 -12.86
C ALA A 28 -2.44 -4.19 -13.55
N THR A 29 -2.63 -4.34 -14.86
CA THR A 29 -1.79 -5.24 -15.67
C THR A 29 -0.40 -4.63 -15.84
N GLU A 30 0.60 -5.47 -16.16
CA GLU A 30 1.95 -4.98 -16.47
C GLU A 30 1.96 -4.02 -17.66
N GLU A 31 1.09 -4.26 -18.65
CA GLU A 31 0.94 -3.40 -19.81
C GLU A 31 0.47 -2.00 -19.42
N THR A 32 -0.61 -1.90 -18.64
CA THR A 32 -1.11 -0.62 -18.12
C THR A 32 -0.05 0.09 -17.26
N ALA A 33 0.70 -0.65 -16.43
CA ALA A 33 1.76 -0.08 -15.62
C ALA A 33 2.88 0.52 -16.50
N ARG A 34 3.33 -0.21 -17.54
CA ARG A 34 4.35 0.26 -18.49
C ARG A 34 3.88 1.43 -19.36
N GLU A 35 2.57 1.52 -19.63
CA GLU A 35 1.96 2.64 -20.35
C GLU A 35 1.90 3.91 -19.51
N ILE A 36 1.51 3.80 -18.23
CA ILE A 36 1.30 4.96 -17.34
C ILE A 36 2.60 5.49 -16.76
N ALA A 37 3.52 4.63 -16.32
CA ALA A 37 4.75 5.06 -15.66
C ALA A 37 5.59 6.10 -16.45
N PRO A 38 5.75 6.00 -17.80
CA PRO A 38 6.46 7.03 -18.56
C PRO A 38 5.72 8.37 -18.71
N ARG A 39 4.41 8.44 -18.40
CA ARG A 39 3.64 9.71 -18.43
C ARG A 39 3.90 10.58 -17.21
N ILE A 40 4.50 10.02 -16.17
CA ILE A 40 4.82 10.74 -14.95
C ILE A 40 6.21 11.37 -15.12
N ASP A 41 6.24 12.68 -15.37
CA ASP A 41 7.48 13.44 -15.44
C ASP A 41 8.05 13.70 -14.04
N PRO A 42 9.16 13.05 -13.65
CA PRO A 42 9.72 13.20 -12.32
C PRO A 42 10.28 14.60 -12.06
N THR A 43 10.54 15.41 -13.09
CA THR A 43 11.07 16.78 -12.92
C THR A 43 10.00 17.78 -12.47
N THR A 44 8.73 17.42 -12.61
CA THR A 44 7.58 18.26 -12.24
C THR A 44 7.03 17.96 -10.84
N VAL A 45 7.65 17.01 -10.13
CA VAL A 45 7.20 16.51 -8.83
C VAL A 45 8.37 16.43 -7.87
N ASN A 46 8.16 16.87 -6.63
CA ASN A 46 9.20 16.94 -5.61
C ASN A 46 9.02 15.86 -4.54
N THR A 47 7.82 15.30 -4.44
CA THR A 47 7.45 14.35 -3.38
C THR A 47 6.81 13.08 -3.93
N THR A 48 6.87 12.01 -3.14
CA THR A 48 6.18 10.75 -3.48
C THR A 48 4.65 10.89 -3.47
N GLU A 49 4.11 11.86 -2.74
CA GLU A 49 2.66 12.09 -2.69
C GLU A 49 2.19 12.75 -3.99
N GLU A 50 2.92 13.73 -4.53
CA GLU A 50 2.62 14.32 -5.84
C GLU A 50 2.69 13.28 -6.95
N ILE A 51 3.71 12.40 -6.93
CA ILE A 51 3.77 11.26 -7.85
C ILE A 51 2.52 10.41 -7.74
N ARG A 52 2.10 10.08 -6.51
CA ARG A 52 0.92 9.26 -6.28
C ARG A 52 -0.33 9.92 -6.86
N THR A 53 -0.53 11.22 -6.64
CA THR A 53 -1.64 11.98 -7.21
C THR A 53 -1.63 11.94 -8.73
N ARG A 54 -0.49 12.20 -9.38
CA ARG A 54 -0.35 12.14 -10.85
C ARG A 54 -0.66 10.75 -11.40
N VAL A 55 -0.21 9.70 -10.72
CA VAL A 55 -0.50 8.32 -11.11
C VAL A 55 -1.99 8.01 -11.00
N VAL A 56 -2.66 8.48 -9.96
CA VAL A 56 -4.12 8.35 -9.82
C VAL A 56 -4.84 9.11 -10.93
N GLU A 57 -4.41 10.32 -11.27
CA GLU A 57 -4.97 11.10 -12.39
C GLU A 57 -4.84 10.36 -13.72
N GLU A 58 -3.68 9.78 -14.01
CA GLU A 58 -3.46 8.99 -15.24
C GLU A 58 -4.25 7.69 -15.22
N LEU A 59 -4.27 6.96 -14.10
CA LEU A 59 -5.06 5.73 -13.96
C LEU A 59 -6.55 6.01 -14.14
N ARG A 60 -7.09 7.13 -13.62
CA ARG A 60 -8.51 7.47 -13.77
C ARG A 60 -8.93 7.64 -15.24
N LYS A 61 -8.01 8.02 -16.13
CA LYS A 61 -8.28 8.14 -17.57
C LYS A 61 -8.42 6.78 -18.27
N THR A 62 -7.80 5.74 -17.72
CA THR A 62 -7.78 4.39 -18.29
C THR A 62 -8.78 3.47 -17.57
N ASP A 63 -8.73 3.41 -16.24
CA ASP A 63 -9.57 2.58 -15.39
C ASP A 63 -9.77 3.23 -14.01
N ALA A 64 -10.97 3.74 -13.77
CA ALA A 64 -11.33 4.40 -12.52
C ALA A 64 -11.29 3.46 -11.30
N VAL A 65 -11.55 2.16 -11.48
CA VAL A 65 -11.55 1.17 -10.40
C VAL A 65 -10.13 0.91 -9.93
N ILE A 66 -9.18 0.74 -10.87
CA ILE A 66 -7.76 0.59 -10.54
C ILE A 66 -7.24 1.87 -9.88
N ALA A 67 -7.64 3.04 -10.36
CA ALA A 67 -7.24 4.30 -9.75
C ALA A 67 -7.69 4.42 -8.28
N GLU A 68 -8.94 4.06 -7.98
CA GLU A 68 -9.48 4.04 -6.61
C GLU A 68 -8.72 3.03 -5.73
N ARG A 69 -8.43 1.84 -6.26
CA ARG A 69 -7.62 0.82 -5.54
C ARG A 69 -6.21 1.33 -5.24
N TYR A 70 -5.57 1.96 -6.22
CA TYR A 70 -4.23 2.54 -6.05
C TYR A 70 -4.24 3.64 -5.01
N GLU A 71 -5.22 4.55 -5.08
CA GLU A 71 -5.43 5.66 -4.14
C GLU A 71 -5.67 5.19 -2.70
N ARG A 72 -6.35 4.05 -2.52
CA ARG A 72 -6.63 3.49 -1.18
C ARG A 72 -5.56 2.56 -0.64
N THR A 73 -4.62 2.07 -1.46
CA THR A 73 -3.56 1.16 -0.99
C THR A 73 -2.55 1.88 -0.11
N ARG A 74 -2.35 1.43 1.13
CA ARG A 74 -1.39 2.04 2.07
C ARG A 74 -0.22 1.09 2.35
N ASN A 75 0.97 1.65 2.56
CA ASN A 75 2.10 0.88 3.07
C ASN A 75 2.20 1.06 4.58
N LEU A 76 1.83 0.03 5.33
CA LEU A 76 1.71 0.06 6.78
C LEU A 76 2.81 -0.78 7.42
N ALA A 77 3.35 -0.35 8.56
CA ALA A 77 4.38 -1.12 9.25
C ALA A 77 3.73 -2.26 10.04
N ALA A 78 4.23 -3.48 9.83
CA ALA A 78 3.75 -4.65 10.52
C ALA A 78 4.31 -4.72 11.95
N ARG A 79 3.45 -4.95 12.93
CA ARG A 79 3.80 -5.23 14.31
C ARG A 79 3.32 -6.60 14.70
N LYS A 80 4.20 -7.38 15.33
CA LYS A 80 3.82 -8.64 15.93
C LYS A 80 3.02 -8.34 17.19
N ALA A 81 1.79 -8.86 17.26
CA ALA A 81 0.95 -8.75 18.44
C ALA A 81 0.59 -10.17 18.90
N VAL A 82 1.04 -10.53 20.10
CA VAL A 82 0.82 -11.86 20.68
C VAL A 82 -0.67 -12.13 20.92
N GLU A 83 -1.43 -11.07 21.22
CA GLU A 83 -2.86 -11.14 21.49
C GLU A 83 -3.74 -11.05 20.22
N ALA A 84 -3.15 -10.77 19.04
CA ALA A 84 -3.92 -10.71 17.81
C ALA A 84 -4.39 -12.11 17.42
N ALA A 85 -5.67 -12.25 17.07
CA ALA A 85 -6.18 -13.53 16.59
C ALA A 85 -5.63 -13.85 15.19
N ILE A 86 -5.28 -15.12 14.96
CA ILE A 86 -4.89 -15.61 13.62
C ILE A 86 -6.03 -15.32 12.63
N GLY A 87 -5.69 -14.78 11.46
CA GLY A 87 -6.68 -14.43 10.44
C GLY A 87 -7.26 -13.02 10.61
N MET A 88 -6.85 -12.26 11.62
CA MET A 88 -7.28 -10.88 11.87
C MET A 88 -6.13 -9.90 11.66
N VAL A 89 -6.49 -8.66 11.29
CA VAL A 89 -5.55 -7.54 11.23
C VAL A 89 -6.08 -6.38 12.06
N GLY A 90 -5.32 -6.04 13.11
CA GLY A 90 -5.59 -4.90 13.96
C GLY A 90 -5.18 -3.60 13.30
N LEU A 91 -6.14 -2.71 13.08
CA LEU A 91 -5.95 -1.43 12.42
C LEU A 91 -6.39 -0.29 13.34
N HIS A 92 -5.65 0.82 13.30
CA HIS A 92 -6.12 2.07 13.88
C HIS A 92 -7.34 2.57 13.09
N MET A 93 -8.31 3.20 13.78
CA MET A 93 -9.57 3.66 13.18
C MET A 93 -9.36 4.57 11.95
N GLU A 94 -8.45 5.54 12.04
CA GLU A 94 -8.11 6.43 10.92
C GLU A 94 -7.47 5.69 9.73
N THR A 95 -6.70 4.63 10.00
CA THR A 95 -6.16 3.77 8.93
C THR A 95 -7.29 3.02 8.25
N MET A 96 -8.24 2.47 9.00
CA MET A 96 -9.42 1.80 8.46
C MET A 96 -10.23 2.73 7.55
N LYS A 97 -10.51 3.95 8.03
CA LYS A 97 -11.19 5.00 7.23
C LYS A 97 -10.42 5.34 5.95
N ALA A 98 -9.10 5.47 6.03
CA ALA A 98 -8.25 5.76 4.87
C ALA A 98 -8.19 4.62 3.85
N LEU A 99 -8.43 3.38 4.28
CA LEU A 99 -8.60 2.19 3.42
C LEU A 99 -10.04 2.06 2.89
N GLY A 100 -10.99 2.82 3.44
CA GLY A 100 -12.41 2.66 3.21
C GLY A 100 -12.97 1.37 3.82
N ALA A 101 -12.32 0.81 4.85
CA ALA A 101 -12.70 -0.45 5.48
C ALA A 101 -13.44 -0.22 6.82
N SER A 102 -14.26 -1.20 7.19
CA SER A 102 -14.96 -1.32 8.47
C SER A 102 -14.54 -2.61 9.20
N PRO A 103 -14.76 -2.72 10.52
CA PRO A 103 -14.51 -3.97 11.25
C PRO A 103 -15.28 -5.14 10.60
N GLY A 104 -14.59 -6.27 10.41
CA GLY A 104 -15.09 -7.45 9.74
C GLY A 104 -14.82 -7.50 8.23
N ASP A 105 -14.48 -6.38 7.59
CA ASP A 105 -14.13 -6.36 6.17
C ASP A 105 -12.86 -7.18 5.88
N SER A 106 -12.77 -7.72 4.67
CA SER A 106 -11.56 -8.40 4.23
C SER A 106 -10.50 -7.38 3.79
N ILE A 107 -9.29 -7.55 4.32
CA ILE A 107 -8.11 -6.74 4.03
C ILE A 107 -7.08 -7.63 3.35
N ILE A 108 -6.61 -7.18 2.21
CA ILE A 108 -5.52 -7.81 1.48
C ILE A 108 -4.21 -7.18 1.94
N LEU A 109 -3.30 -8.02 2.42
CA LEU A 109 -1.92 -7.69 2.73
C LEU A 109 -1.01 -8.33 1.70
N GLU A 110 -0.03 -7.56 1.22
CA GLU A 110 0.94 -8.05 0.25
C GLU A 110 2.38 -7.68 0.65
N HIS A 111 3.28 -8.65 0.52
CA HIS A 111 4.72 -8.47 0.64
C HIS A 111 5.49 -9.40 -0.28
N ARG A 112 6.35 -8.85 -1.14
CA ARG A 112 7.22 -9.60 -2.07
C ARG A 112 6.47 -10.65 -2.91
N GLY A 113 5.25 -10.33 -3.34
CA GLY A 113 4.40 -11.22 -4.13
C GLY A 113 3.57 -12.21 -3.30
N ASN A 114 3.84 -12.37 -2.00
CA ASN A 114 2.96 -13.12 -1.10
C ASN A 114 1.76 -12.24 -0.77
N THR A 115 0.57 -12.78 -1.02
CA THR A 115 -0.70 -12.12 -0.69
C THR A 115 -1.41 -12.93 0.39
N HIS A 116 -1.92 -12.24 1.40
CA HIS A 116 -2.73 -12.87 2.45
C HIS A 116 -3.95 -12.00 2.75
N THR A 117 -5.12 -12.64 2.89
CA THR A 117 -6.38 -11.94 3.15
C THR A 117 -6.80 -12.20 4.58
N LEU A 118 -6.98 -11.13 5.35
CA LEU A 118 -7.32 -11.13 6.76
C LEU A 118 -8.60 -10.34 7.01
N ARG A 119 -9.25 -10.53 8.16
CA ARG A 119 -10.40 -9.72 8.55
C ARG A 119 -9.96 -8.51 9.39
N ALA A 120 -10.51 -7.35 9.09
CA ALA A 120 -10.19 -6.11 9.79
C ALA A 120 -10.79 -6.12 11.19
N GLU A 121 -10.03 -5.64 12.17
CA GLU A 121 -10.56 -5.24 13.48
C GLU A 121 -9.96 -3.91 13.92
N THR A 122 -10.70 -3.18 14.75
CA THR A 122 -10.17 -1.97 15.38
C THR A 122 -9.26 -2.37 16.52
N ALA A 123 -8.04 -1.84 16.52
CA ALA A 123 -7.11 -2.04 17.60
C ALA A 123 -6.47 -0.71 18.02
N SER A 124 -6.09 -0.59 19.29
CA SER A 124 -5.36 0.55 19.84
C SER A 124 -3.89 0.49 19.44
N VAL A 125 -3.63 0.68 18.14
CA VAL A 125 -2.30 0.62 17.52
C VAL A 125 -1.90 2.00 17.02
N GLU A 126 -0.60 2.24 16.82
CA GLU A 126 -0.17 3.52 16.27
C GLU A 126 -0.73 3.74 14.86
N MET A 127 -0.95 5.01 14.53
CA MET A 127 -1.37 5.38 13.18
C MET A 127 -0.31 4.91 12.17
N ARG A 128 -0.75 4.25 11.11
CA ARG A 128 0.09 3.65 10.04
C ARG A 128 0.81 2.35 10.40
N GLU A 129 0.48 1.75 11.54
CA GLU A 129 0.88 0.40 11.89
C GLU A 129 -0.29 -0.57 11.74
N ILE A 130 0.03 -1.85 11.60
CA ILE A 130 -0.94 -2.95 11.69
C ILE A 130 -0.43 -4.01 12.65
N HIS A 131 -1.33 -4.53 13.48
CA HIS A 131 -1.03 -5.64 14.36
C HIS A 131 -1.44 -6.95 13.70
N LEU A 132 -0.50 -7.89 13.70
CA LEU A 132 -0.67 -9.21 13.10
C LEU A 132 -0.17 -10.28 14.06
N HIS A 133 -0.83 -11.44 14.00
CA HIS A 133 -0.32 -12.63 14.62
C HIS A 133 0.96 -13.11 13.90
N GLU A 134 1.86 -13.77 14.63
CA GLU A 134 3.13 -14.28 14.10
C GLU A 134 2.95 -15.18 12.87
N THR A 135 2.00 -16.12 12.94
CA THR A 135 1.70 -17.03 11.84
C THR A 135 1.28 -16.30 10.55
N ASP A 136 0.61 -15.15 10.65
CA ASP A 136 0.20 -14.38 9.47
C ASP A 136 1.37 -13.57 8.89
N LEU A 137 2.29 -13.09 9.74
CA LEU A 137 3.57 -12.51 9.31
C LEU A 137 4.44 -13.53 8.58
N GLU A 138 4.55 -14.75 9.10
CA GLU A 138 5.29 -15.85 8.49
C GLU A 138 4.73 -16.22 7.11
N LYS A 139 3.40 -16.33 6.97
CA LYS A 139 2.73 -16.57 5.67
C LYS A 139 3.01 -15.48 4.65
N LEU A 140 3.13 -14.23 5.10
CA LEU A 140 3.51 -13.10 4.25
C LEU A 140 5.02 -13.05 3.95
N GLY A 141 5.83 -13.90 4.60
CA GLY A 141 7.29 -13.81 4.55
C GLY A 141 7.78 -12.45 5.07
N ALA A 142 7.10 -11.90 6.07
CA ALA A 142 7.37 -10.61 6.66
C ALA A 142 7.83 -10.77 8.11
N THR A 143 8.64 -9.82 8.59
CA THR A 143 9.01 -9.70 10.00
C THR A 143 8.45 -8.41 10.59
N GLU A 144 8.55 -8.23 11.90
CA GLU A 144 8.22 -6.96 12.53
C GLU A 144 8.96 -5.78 11.88
N GLY A 145 8.27 -4.64 11.75
CA GLY A 145 8.75 -3.43 11.08
C GLY A 145 8.62 -3.46 9.56
N THR A 146 8.33 -4.61 8.95
CA THR A 146 8.16 -4.72 7.50
C THR A 146 6.99 -3.87 7.02
N ARG A 147 7.17 -3.12 5.94
CA ARG A 147 6.09 -2.34 5.31
C ARG A 147 5.28 -3.26 4.39
N LEU A 148 4.01 -3.43 4.70
CA LEU A 148 3.07 -4.26 3.95
C LEU A 148 2.16 -3.37 3.11
N ALA A 149 1.95 -3.73 1.85
CA ALA A 149 0.92 -3.08 1.05
C ALA A 149 -0.44 -3.59 1.53
N THR A 150 -1.31 -2.68 1.94
CA THR A 150 -2.58 -2.95 2.60
C THR A 150 -3.71 -2.27 1.87
N ARG A 151 -4.76 -3.03 1.56
CA ARG A 151 -5.98 -2.52 0.91
C ARG A 151 -7.21 -3.33 1.30
N ARG A 152 -8.40 -2.73 1.20
CA ARG A 152 -9.66 -3.47 1.33
C ARG A 152 -9.83 -4.40 0.13
N SER A 153 -10.26 -5.63 0.36
CA SER A 153 -10.77 -6.51 -0.69
C SER A 153 -12.10 -5.92 -1.17
N THR A 154 -12.22 -5.66 -2.47
CA THR A 154 -13.47 -5.22 -3.10
C THR A 154 -14.40 -6.40 -3.31
#